data_AF-A0A918Q9A4-F1
#
_entry.id   AF-A0A918Q9A4-F1
#
_cell.length_a   1.000
_cell.length_b   1.000
_cell.length_c   1.000
_cell.angle_alpha   90.00
_cell.angle_beta   90.00
_cell.angle_gamma   90.00
#
_symmetry.space_group_name_H-M   'P 1'
#
loop_
_entity.id
_entity.type
_entity.pdbx_description
1 polymer ?
#
loop_
_entity_poly.entity_id
_entity_poly.type
_entity_poly.pdbx_seq_one_letter_code
_entity_poly.pdbx_strand_id
1 'polypeptide(L)'
;MSFGGPGDRTRHRRRGPLTVVTQCAGGRYRAATTAMALRAVVAGDVEQAAVYGLAAAQQFAGRHLVVDLVHRDLDKDVVDR
;
A
#
# COMPACT_ATOMS: atom_id res chain seq x y z
N MET A 1 -12.76 -20.84 44.83
CA MET A 1 -12.68 -21.56 43.54
C MET A 1 -12.38 -20.53 42.47
N SER A 2 -11.14 -20.54 41.95
CA SER A 2 -10.64 -19.68 40.86
C SER A 2 -11.26 -20.04 39.51
N PHE A 3 -11.33 -19.08 38.58
CA PHE A 3 -11.03 -19.14 37.11
C PHE A 3 -11.30 -17.72 36.56
N GLY A 4 -10.51 -17.02 35.75
CA GLY A 4 -9.20 -17.23 35.15
C GLY A 4 -8.57 -15.86 34.85
N GLY A 5 -7.24 -15.84 34.76
CA GLY A 5 -6.39 -14.64 34.79
C GLY A 5 -6.34 -13.78 33.52
N PRO A 6 -5.45 -12.77 33.49
CA PRO A 6 -5.35 -11.74 32.46
C PRO A 6 -4.69 -12.29 31.18
N GLY A 7 -5.46 -13.04 30.39
CA GLY A 7 -4.94 -13.85 29.27
C GLY A 7 -5.49 -13.55 27.87
N ASP A 8 -6.24 -12.46 27.64
CA ASP A 8 -6.89 -12.23 26.33
C ASP A 8 -6.56 -10.86 25.71
N ARG A 9 -5.26 -10.58 25.49
CA ARG A 9 -4.80 -9.46 24.64
C ARG A 9 -4.26 -9.89 23.28
N THR A 10 -4.29 -11.18 22.96
CA THR A 10 -3.96 -11.69 21.64
C THR A 10 -5.23 -11.87 20.84
N ARG A 11 -5.90 -10.74 20.54
CA ARG A 11 -6.82 -10.69 19.41
C ARG A 11 -5.99 -11.05 18.18
N HIS A 12 -6.07 -12.31 17.74
CA HIS A 12 -5.57 -12.73 16.44
C HIS A 12 -6.33 -11.90 15.41
N ARG A 13 -5.80 -10.71 15.08
CA ARG A 13 -6.26 -9.93 13.93
C ARG A 13 -6.05 -10.85 12.76
N ARG A 14 -7.13 -11.45 12.24
CA ARG A 14 -7.12 -12.06 10.91
C ARG A 14 -6.63 -10.96 9.98
N ARG A 15 -5.35 -11.02 9.61
CA ARG A 15 -4.73 -10.06 8.70
C ARG A 15 -5.23 -10.40 7.31
N GLY A 16 -6.45 -9.95 7.01
CA GLY A 16 -6.88 -9.84 5.63
C GLY A 16 -5.95 -8.87 4.87
N PRO A 17 -5.97 -8.90 3.54
CA PRO A 17 -5.18 -7.98 2.74
C PRO A 17 -5.50 -6.53 3.14
N LEU A 18 -4.47 -5.69 3.25
CA LEU A 18 -4.63 -4.25 3.48
C LEU A 18 -4.79 -3.56 2.12
N THR A 19 -5.99 -3.03 1.85
CA THR A 19 -6.25 -2.26 0.63
C THR A 19 -6.02 -0.78 0.90
N VAL A 20 -5.14 -0.16 0.11
CA VAL A 20 -4.90 1.29 0.13
C VAL A 20 -5.39 1.90 -1.18
N VAL A 21 -6.22 2.93 -1.09
CA VAL A 21 -6.80 3.61 -2.26
C VAL A 21 -6.27 5.04 -2.33
N THR A 22 -5.71 5.41 -3.48
CA THR A 22 -5.32 6.78 -3.81
C THR A 22 -6.32 7.35 -4.81
N GLN A 23 -6.73 8.61 -4.65
CA GLN A 23 -7.70 9.24 -5.53
C GLN A 23 -7.34 10.71 -5.81
N CYS A 24 -7.61 11.15 -7.04
CA CYS A 24 -7.61 12.54 -7.47
C CYS A 24 -8.82 12.81 -8.37
N ALA A 25 -9.15 14.07 -8.64
CA ALA A 25 -10.35 14.46 -9.41
C ALA A 25 -10.50 13.75 -10.78
N GLY A 26 -9.38 13.34 -11.41
CA GLY A 26 -9.39 12.54 -12.64
C GLY A 26 -8.85 11.12 -12.51
N GLY A 27 -8.58 10.61 -11.29
CA GLY A 27 -8.11 9.24 -11.03
C GLY A 27 -6.76 8.80 -11.65
N ARG A 28 -6.17 9.61 -12.54
CA ARG A 28 -5.02 9.23 -13.37
C ARG A 28 -3.72 9.77 -12.79
N TYR A 29 -3.42 11.04 -13.03
CA TYR A 29 -2.06 11.54 -12.87
C TYR A 29 -1.56 11.45 -11.42
N ARG A 30 -2.16 12.19 -10.48
CA ARG A 30 -1.69 12.22 -9.09
C ARG A 30 -1.93 10.90 -8.37
N ALA A 31 -3.12 10.32 -8.55
CA ALA A 31 -3.49 9.08 -7.88
C ALA A 31 -2.61 7.89 -8.31
N ALA A 32 -2.35 7.73 -9.61
CA ALA A 32 -1.49 6.67 -10.11
C ALA A 32 -0.04 6.89 -9.69
N THR A 33 0.49 8.11 -9.80
CA THR A 33 1.86 8.42 -9.34
C THR A 33 2.05 8.12 -7.86
N THR A 34 1.10 8.51 -7.00
CA THR A 34 1.17 8.18 -5.58
C THR A 34 1.08 6.67 -5.33
N ALA A 35 0.22 5.96 -6.05
CA ALA A 35 0.10 4.50 -5.92
C ALA A 35 1.35 3.76 -6.37
N MET A 36 1.97 4.18 -7.49
CA MET A 36 3.24 3.63 -7.98
C MET A 36 4.39 3.87 -6.99
N ALA A 37 4.50 5.11 -6.48
CA ALA A 37 5.52 5.46 -5.50
C ALA A 37 5.34 4.68 -4.18
N LEU A 38 4.10 4.55 -3.71
CA LEU A 38 3.78 3.77 -2.51
C LEU A 38 4.10 2.28 -2.71
N ARG A 39 3.79 1.71 -3.88
CA ARG A 39 4.16 0.32 -4.19
C ARG A 39 5.67 0.14 -4.15
N ALA A 40 6.45 1.05 -4.73
CA ALA A 40 7.92 0.97 -4.71
C ALA A 40 8.45 0.97 -3.27
N VAL A 41 7.94 1.89 -2.42
CA VAL A 41 8.34 1.95 -1.01
C VAL A 41 7.97 0.67 -0.25
N VAL A 42 6.72 0.20 -0.34
CA VAL A 42 6.24 -0.95 0.45
C VAL A 42 6.83 -2.27 -0.05
N ALA A 43 7.12 -2.38 -1.35
CA ALA A 43 7.87 -3.51 -1.90
C ALA A 43 9.35 -3.53 -1.47
N GLY A 44 9.85 -2.43 -0.86
CA GLY A 44 11.25 -2.29 -0.49
C GLY A 44 12.18 -2.05 -1.69
N ASP A 45 11.62 -1.56 -2.80
CA ASP A 45 12.34 -1.27 -4.05
C ASP A 45 12.97 0.12 -3.96
N VAL A 46 14.23 0.15 -3.51
CA VAL A 46 14.97 1.39 -3.26
C VAL A 46 15.28 2.14 -4.54
N GLU A 47 15.58 1.43 -5.64
CA GLU A 47 15.89 2.05 -6.94
C GLU A 47 14.64 2.73 -7.51
N GLN A 48 13.51 2.03 -7.52
CA GLN A 48 12.27 2.59 -8.05
C GLN A 48 11.71 3.69 -7.15
N ALA A 49 11.88 3.60 -5.82
CA ALA A 49 11.49 4.66 -4.90
C ALA A 49 12.34 5.93 -5.07
N ALA A 50 13.61 5.79 -5.43
CA ALA A 50 14.50 6.92 -5.70
C ALA A 50 14.06 7.73 -6.93
N VAL A 51 13.44 7.11 -7.94
CA VAL A 51 12.81 7.83 -9.08
C VAL A 51 11.74 8.83 -8.60
N TYR A 52 11.08 8.51 -7.49
CA TYR A 52 10.10 9.40 -6.85
C TYR A 52 10.69 10.28 -5.74
N GLY A 53 12.01 10.25 -5.53
CA GLY A 53 12.70 11.01 -4.47
C GLY A 53 12.45 10.48 -3.05
N LEU A 54 12.04 9.21 -2.90
CA LEU A 54 11.66 8.63 -1.61
C LEU A 54 12.74 7.72 -1.03
N ALA A 55 13.30 8.10 0.13
CA ALA A 55 14.25 7.27 0.86
C ALA A 55 13.59 6.21 1.78
N ALA A 56 12.26 6.25 1.91
CA ALA A 56 11.51 5.42 2.87
C ALA A 56 11.53 3.91 2.54
N ALA A 57 11.86 3.51 1.31
CA ALA A 57 11.88 2.12 0.87
C ALA A 57 12.82 1.23 1.70
N GLN A 58 13.91 1.78 2.23
CA GLN A 58 14.86 1.04 3.07
C GLN A 58 14.20 0.45 4.33
N GLN A 59 13.16 1.09 4.86
CA GLN A 59 12.43 0.60 6.03
C GLN A 59 11.63 -0.68 5.74
N PHE A 60 11.34 -0.96 4.47
CA PHE A 60 10.55 -2.09 4.02
C PHE A 60 11.39 -3.16 3.29
N ALA A 61 12.65 -2.87 2.99
CA ALA A 61 13.60 -3.84 2.44
C ALA A 61 13.68 -5.10 3.31
N GLY A 62 13.65 -6.28 2.69
CA GLY A 62 13.73 -7.58 3.37
C GLY A 62 12.45 -8.01 4.11
N ARG A 63 11.34 -7.26 4.04
CA ARG A 63 10.05 -7.66 4.64
C ARG A 63 9.22 -8.61 3.78
N HIS A 64 9.63 -8.86 2.54
CA HIS A 64 8.99 -9.78 1.58
C HIS A 64 7.46 -9.60 1.50
N LEU A 65 7.00 -8.35 1.48
CA LEU A 65 5.58 -8.03 1.37
C LEU A 65 5.11 -8.28 -0.06
N VAL A 66 3.99 -9.01 -0.22
CA VAL A 66 3.28 -9.12 -1.49
C VAL A 66 2.49 -7.83 -1.68
N VAL A 67 2.79 -7.09 -2.76
CA VAL A 67 2.17 -5.80 -3.06
C VAL A 67 1.65 -5.81 -4.49
N ASP A 68 0.32 -5.78 -4.61
CA ASP A 68 -0.36 -5.68 -5.90
C ASP A 68 -0.75 -4.22 -6.17
N LEU A 69 -0.48 -3.76 -7.39
CA LEU A 69 -0.84 -2.43 -7.85
C LEU A 69 -1.96 -2.54 -8.88
N VAL A 70 -3.06 -1.83 -8.64
CA VAL A 70 -4.20 -1.76 -9.57
C VAL A 70 -4.46 -0.30 -9.91
N HIS A 71 -4.62 0.01 -11.19
CA HIS A 71 -4.98 1.33 -11.68
C HIS A 71 -6.35 1.29 -12.32
N ARG A 72 -7.38 1.78 -11.61
CA ARG A 72 -8.77 1.65 -12.06
C ARG A 72 -9.11 2.53 -13.28
N ASP A 73 -8.51 3.71 -13.36
CA ASP A 73 -8.92 4.75 -14.31
C ASP A 73 -7.87 5.01 -15.42
N LEU A 74 -6.72 4.34 -15.39
CA LEU A 74 -5.72 4.44 -16.47
C LEU A 74 -6.16 3.71 -17.73
N ASP A 75 -6.83 2.56 -17.57
CA ASP A 75 -7.31 1.74 -18.69
C ASP A 75 -8.65 2.21 -19.26
N LYS A 76 -9.21 3.32 -18.75
CA LYS A 76 -10.50 3.86 -19.18
C LYS A 76 -10.29 5.03 -20.11
N ASP A 77 -11.05 5.07 -21.19
CA ASP A 77 -11.06 6.20 -22.12
C ASP A 77 -11.40 7.51 -21.38
N VAL A 78 -10.73 8.60 -21.76
CA VAL A 78 -11.11 9.95 -21.30
C VAL A 78 -12.36 10.33 -22.07
N VAL A 79 -13.50 10.41 -21.37
CA VAL A 79 -14.67 11.09 -21.93
C VAL A 79 -14.46 12.58 -21.67
N ASP A 80 -13.98 13.30 -22.68
CA ASP A 80 -14.06 14.77 -22.67
C ASP A 80 -15.54 15.15 -22.68
N ARG A 81 -15.93 16.05 -21.77
CA ARG A 81 -17.32 16.45 -21.57
C ARG A 81 -17.49 17.94 -21.77
#